data_AF-A0A1A9HTX1-F1
#
_entry.id   AF-A0A1A9HTX1-F1
#
_cell.length_a   1.000
_cell.length_b   1.000
_cell.length_c   1.000
_cell.angle_alpha   90.00
_cell.angle_beta   90.00
_cell.angle_gamma   90.00
#
_symmetry.space_group_name_H-M   'P 1'
#
loop_
_entity.id
_entity.type
_entity.pdbx_description
1 polymer ?
#
loop_
_entity_poly.entity_id
_entity_poly.type
_entity_poly.pdbx_seq_one_letter_code
_entity_poly.pdbx_strand_id
1 'polypeptide(L)' 'MARVVRTLAPQHYLNSEWCTDGRNRIAACDAYCLDRRETTAAGSTIQVQYFLKFAIDVEGMLLLLVSCHLSN' A
#
# COMPACT_ATOMS: atom_id res chain seq x y z
N MET A 1 -0.14 -1.31 -10.37
CA MET A 1 0.34 -1.83 -9.06
C MET A 1 1.80 -2.28 -9.04
N ALA A 2 2.24 -3.18 -9.94
CA ALA A 2 3.62 -3.69 -9.92
C ALA A 2 4.71 -2.60 -9.92
N ARG A 3 4.46 -1.46 -10.60
CA ARG A 3 5.37 -0.31 -10.63
C ARG A 3 5.43 0.48 -9.30
N VAL A 4 4.41 0.42 -8.45
CA VAL A 4 4.37 1.09 -7.14
C VAL A 4 5.16 0.26 -6.13
N VAL A 5 4.95 -1.05 -6.11
CA VAL A 5 5.68 -1.97 -5.23
C VAL A 5 7.19 -1.92 -5.52
N ARG A 6 7.60 -1.87 -6.79
CA ARG A 6 9.02 -1.78 -7.18
C ARG A 6 9.72 -0.49 -6.76
N THR A 7 8.98 0.56 -6.40
CA THR A 7 9.55 1.85 -5.96
C THR A 7 9.52 2.01 -4.43
N LEU A 8 9.08 0.99 -3.69
CA LEU A 8 9.16 1.01 -2.24
C LEU A 8 10.62 1.08 -1.78
N ALA A 9 10.79 1.78 -0.66
CA ALA A 9 12.08 2.07 -0.06
C ALA A 9 11.86 2.23 1.46
N PRO A 10 12.91 2.08 2.29
CA PRO A 10 12.75 2.09 3.74
C PRO A 10 12.06 3.34 4.29
N GLN A 11 12.25 4.51 3.67
CA GLN A 11 11.57 5.75 4.11
C GLN A 11 10.05 5.76 3.91
N HIS A 12 9.51 4.83 3.12
CA HIS A 12 8.07 4.71 2.91
C HIS A 12 7.40 3.88 4.01
N TYR A 13 8.17 3.19 4.86
CA TYR A 13 7.62 2.43 5.98
C TYR A 13 7.01 3.38 7.02
N LEU A 14 5.79 3.09 7.46
CA LEU A 14 5.10 3.83 8.50
C LEU A 14 5.26 3.12 9.85
N ASN A 15 4.77 1.88 9.94
CA ASN A 15 4.71 1.09 11.17
C ASN A 15 4.27 -0.34 10.88
N SER A 16 4.50 -1.23 11.84
CA SER A 16 3.86 -2.55 11.91
C SER A 16 2.58 -2.44 12.74
N GLU A 17 1.51 -3.09 12.29
CA GLU A 17 0.20 -3.02 12.93
C GLU A 17 -0.60 -4.33 12.77
N TRP A 18 -1.54 -4.55 13.68
CA TRP A 18 -2.55 -5.58 13.53
C TRP A 18 -3.70 -5.05 12.68
N CYS A 19 -3.92 -5.67 11.52
CA CYS A 19 -5.03 -5.33 10.63
C CYS A 19 -6.17 -6.34 10.76
N THR A 20 -7.38 -5.88 10.49
CA THR A 20 -8.55 -6.74 10.31
C THR A 20 -8.98 -6.73 8.86
N ASP A 21 -9.43 -7.87 8.35
CA ASP A 21 -9.97 -7.99 6.99
C ASP A 21 -11.48 -7.65 6.90
N GLY A 22 -12.04 -7.06 7.96
CA GLY A 22 -13.48 -6.80 8.08
C GLY A 22 -14.31 -8.04 8.44
N ARG A 23 -13.70 -9.21 8.60
CA ARG A 23 -14.35 -10.48 9.02
C ARG A 23 -13.77 -11.01 10.33
N ASN A 24 -13.26 -10.12 11.19
CA ASN A 24 -12.59 -10.43 12.46
C ASN A 24 -11.33 -11.31 12.33
N ARG A 25 -10.78 -11.52 11.12
CA ARG A 25 -9.47 -12.16 10.98
C ARG A 25 -8.40 -11.10 11.21
N ILE A 26 -7.48 -11.37 12.11
CA ILE A 26 -6.38 -10.48 12.46
C ILE A 26 -5.13 -10.94 11.73
N ALA A 27 -4.43 -10.01 11.09
CA ALA A 27 -3.15 -10.24 10.44
C ALA A 27 -2.11 -9.22 10.92
N ALA A 28 -0.88 -9.67 11.16
CA ALA A 28 0.25 -8.77 11.37
C ALA A 28 0.65 -8.21 10.01
N CYS A 29 0.75 -6.89 9.90
CA CYS A 29 1.09 -6.20 8.67
C CYS A 29 2.19 -5.17 8.88
N ASP A 30 3.00 -4.96 7.85
CA ASP A 30 3.81 -3.74 7.72
C ASP A 30 3.11 -2.76 6.78
N ALA A 31 2.90 -1.54 7.26
CA ALA A 31 2.25 -0.46 6.53
C ALA A 31 3.29 0.47 5.91
N TYR A 32 3.02 0.88 4.67
CA TYR A 32 3.85 1.81 3.90
C TYR A 32 2.99 2.90 3.27
N CYS A 33 3.56 4.11 3.12
CA CYS A 33 2.96 5.23 2.41
C CYS A 33 3.97 5.84 1.43
N LEU A 34 3.52 6.13 0.21
CA LEU A 34 4.30 6.85 -0.78
C LEU A 34 3.43 7.75 -1.66
N ASP A 35 3.93 8.94 -1.92
CA ASP A 35 3.32 9.89 -2.85
C ASP A 35 3.89 9.70 -4.26
N ARG A 36 3.02 9.77 -5.26
CA ARG A 36 3.41 9.66 -6.67
C ARG A 36 2.65 10.64 -7.55
N ARG A 37 3.37 11.17 -8.53
CA ARG A 37 2.74 11.79 -9.70
C ARG A 37 2.31 10.70 -10.68
N GLU A 38 1.04 10.71 -11.03
CA GLU A 38 0.47 9.83 -12.05
C GLU A 38 -0.18 10.64 -13.16
N THR A 39 -0.07 10.12 -14.39
CA THR A 39 -0.74 10.71 -15.54
C THR A 39 -2.05 9.94 -15.75
N THR A 40 -3.17 10.67 -15.74
CA THR A 40 -4.49 10.11 -16.01
C THR A 40 -4.63 9.75 -17.48
N ALA A 41 -5.66 8.95 -17.82
CA ALA A 41 -5.98 8.65 -19.22
C ALA A 41 -6.28 9.90 -20.05
N ALA A 42 -6.71 11.00 -19.42
CA ALA A 42 -6.95 12.29 -20.06
C ALA A 42 -5.67 13.14 -20.25
N GLY A 43 -4.50 12.63 -19.84
CA GLY A 43 -3.21 13.33 -19.97
C GLY A 43 -2.86 14.29 -18.82
N SER A 44 -3.78 14.52 -17.88
CA SER A 44 -3.52 15.34 -16.70
C SER A 44 -2.59 14.64 -15.73
N THR A 45 -1.68 15.38 -15.10
CA THR A 45 -0.86 14.86 -14.00
C THR A 45 -1.55 15.14 -12.67
N ILE A 46 -1.74 14.09 -11.87
CA ILE A 46 -2.31 14.13 -10.52
C ILE A 46 -1.28 13.63 -9.51
N GLN A 47 -1.41 14.10 -8.27
CA GLN A 47 -0.66 13.54 -7.14
C GLN A 47 -1.56 12.53 -6.42
N VAL A 48 -1.00 11.36 -6.16
CA VAL A 48 -1.69 10.21 -5.56
C VAL A 48 -0.87 9.71 -4.39
N GLN A 49 -1.50 9.61 -3.24
CA GLN A 49 -0.92 8.96 -2.07
C GLN A 49 -1.36 7.51 -2.02
N TYR A 50 -0.39 6.60 -2.01
CA TYR A 50 -0.59 5.16 -1.94
C TYR A 50 -0.31 4.64 -0.55
N PHE A 51 -1.21 3.79 -0.04
CA PHE A 51 -1.03 3.05 1.20
C PHE A 51 -0.97 1.57 0.88
N LEU A 52 0.11 0.91 1.31
CA LEU A 52 0.37 -0.50 1.05
C LEU A 52 0.49 -1.21 2.39
N LYS A 53 -0.15 -2.37 2.52
CA LYS A 53 0.04 -3.25 3.68
C LYS A 53 0.46 -4.63 3.20
N PHE A 54 1.56 -5.12 3.76
CA PHE A 54 2.06 -6.47 3.50
C PHE A 54 1.84 -7.33 4.72
N ALA A 55 1.20 -8.48 4.55
CA ALA A 55 1.07 -9.51 5.57
C ALA A 55 1.59 -10.84 5.05
N ILE A 56 2.08 -11.69 5.94
CA ILE A 56 2.45 -13.07 5.61
C ILE A 56 1.50 -13.98 6.38
N ASP A 57 0.84 -14.89 5.68
CA ASP A 57 -0.01 -15.88 6.34
C ASP A 57 0.80 -17.07 6.87
N VAL A 58 0.11 -18.02 7.52
CA VAL A 58 0.72 -19.20 8.12
C VAL A 58 1.36 -20.15 7.09
N GLU A 59 0.97 -20.05 5.82
CA GLU A 59 1.54 -20.82 4.71
C GLU A 59 2.74 -20.10 4.06
N GLY A 60 3.07 -18.89 4.54
CA GLY A 60 4.13 -18.06 4.00
C GLY A 60 3.72 -17.23 2.77
N MET A 61 2.42 -17.17 2.46
CA MET A 61 1.91 -16.41 1.32
C MET A 61 1.85 -14.92 1.65
N LEU A 62 2.35 -14.10 0.73
CA LEU A 62 2.32 -12.65 0.85
C LEU A 62 0.96 -12.08 0.43
N LEU A 63 0.26 -11.46 1.37
CA LEU A 63 -0.95 -10.68 1.11
C LEU A 63 -0.57 -9.20 0.94
N LEU A 64 -1.07 -8.59 -0.14
CA LEU A 64 -0.91 -7.17 -0.42
C LEU A 64 -2.27 -6.48 -0.41
N LEU A 65 -2.48 -5.56 0.53
CA LEU A 65 -3.58 -4.60 0.45
C LEU A 65 -3.06 -3.28 -0.08
N VAL A 66 -3.83 -2.68 -1.00
CA VAL A 66 -3.52 -1.35 -1.53
C VAL A 66 -4.76 -0.47 -1.48
N SER A 67 -4.60 0.73 -0.94
CA SER A 67 -5.52 1.83 -1.14
C SER A 67 -4.78 3.05 -1.70
N CYS A 68 -5.54 3.95 -2.32
CA CYS A 68 -5.00 5.20 -2.81
C CYS A 68 -6.00 6.33 -2.63
N HIS A 69 -5.49 7.52 -2.36
CA HIS A 69 -6.27 8.75 -2.27
C HIS A 69 -5.61 9.80 -3.15
N LEU A 70 -6.42 10.68 -3.75
CA LEU A 70 -5.87 11.91 -4.34
C LEU A 70 -5.25 12.70 -3.19
N SER A 71 -3.97 13.05 -3.31
CA SER A 71 -3.34 13.88 -2.30
C SER A 71 -3.90 15.30 -2.44
N ASN A 72 -4.27 15.90 -1.30
CA ASN A 72 -4.68 17.31 -1.25
C ASN A 72 -3.61 18.26 -1.77
#